data_AF-A0A920U6Y4-F1
#
_entry.id   AF-A0A920U6Y4-F1
#
_cell.length_a   1.000
_cell.length_b   1.000
_cell.length_c   1.000
_cell.angle_alpha   90.00
_cell.angle_beta   90.00
_cell.angle_gamma   90.00
#
_symmetry.space_group_name_H-M   'P 1'
#
loop_
_entity.id
_entity.type
_entity.pdbx_description
1 polymer ?
#
loop_
_entity_poly.entity_id
_entity_poly.type
_entity_poly.pdbx_seq_one_letter_code
_entity_poly.pdbx_strand_id
1 'polypeptide(L)'
;MVHDCFTITELIIYEDLGFSSRGNASRDVEQGTFSLEGDLPVNTDGGLKCFGHPIGASGIRMIYEVYKQLQGKADRRQLQKADIGLTHNLGGRPGSFTCSVGIFGRA
;
A
#
# COMPACT_ATOMS: atom_id res chain seq x y z
N MET A 1 0.93 -0.67 -2.34
CA MET A 1 -0.44 -0.23 -1.98
C MET A 1 -1.05 -1.24 -1.04
N VAL A 2 -1.59 -0.81 0.10
CA VAL A 2 -2.18 -1.69 1.12
C VAL A 2 -3.56 -1.19 1.54
N HIS A 3 -4.33 -2.05 2.23
CA HIS A 3 -5.71 -1.78 2.61
C HIS A 3 -5.77 -1.06 3.98
N ASP A 4 -5.56 0.24 4.00
CA ASP A 4 -5.52 1.13 5.18
C ASP A 4 -6.90 1.70 5.55
N CYS A 5 -7.95 0.86 5.60
CA CYS A 5 -9.31 1.33 5.94
C CYS A 5 -9.37 1.97 7.36
N PHE A 6 -8.44 1.59 8.22
CA PHE A 6 -8.09 2.29 9.46
C PHE A 6 -6.56 2.30 9.58
N THR A 7 -5.99 3.33 10.20
CA THR A 7 -4.53 3.51 10.33
C THR A 7 -3.84 2.34 11.03
N ILE A 8 -4.48 1.74 12.03
CA ILE A 8 -3.95 0.53 12.69
C ILE A 8 -3.85 -0.67 11.74
N THR A 9 -4.72 -0.76 10.74
CA THR A 9 -4.70 -1.85 9.75
C THR A 9 -3.45 -1.78 8.91
N GLU A 10 -3.01 -0.57 8.55
CA GLU A 10 -1.78 -0.35 7.79
C GLU A 10 -0.54 -0.87 8.53
N LEU A 11 -0.44 -0.60 9.84
CA LEU A 11 0.64 -1.12 10.68
C LEU A 11 0.65 -2.65 10.74
N ILE A 12 -0.51 -3.26 10.95
CA ILE A 12 -0.62 -4.74 11.00
C ILE A 12 -0.20 -5.34 9.65
N ILE A 13 -0.63 -4.73 8.54
CA ILE A 13 -0.26 -5.20 7.20
C ILE A 13 1.26 -5.10 6.96
N TYR A 14 1.94 -4.08 7.47
CA TYR A 14 3.40 -3.99 7.37
C TYR A 14 4.09 -5.16 8.07
N GLU A 15 3.57 -5.59 9.20
CA GLU A 15 4.09 -6.75 9.93
C GLU A 15 3.74 -8.06 9.22
N ASP A 16 2.50 -8.23 8.75
CA ASP A 16 2.03 -9.44 8.09
C ASP A 16 2.70 -9.68 6.73
N LEU A 17 3.04 -8.61 6.00
CA LEU A 17 3.82 -8.67 4.76
C LEU A 17 5.33 -8.79 5.01
N GLY A 18 5.78 -8.70 6.27
CA GLY A 18 7.18 -8.80 6.66
C GLY A 18 8.04 -7.58 6.30
N PHE A 19 7.42 -6.42 6.02
CA PHE A 19 8.15 -5.17 5.81
C PHE A 19 8.69 -4.61 7.13
N SER A 20 7.92 -4.79 8.19
CA SER A 20 8.30 -4.48 9.56
C SER A 20 8.35 -5.76 10.38
N SER A 21 9.24 -5.80 11.38
CA SER A 21 9.18 -6.85 12.39
C SER A 21 7.96 -6.66 13.30
N ARG A 22 7.44 -7.76 13.85
CA ARG A 22 6.24 -7.74 14.71
C ARG A 22 6.38 -6.73 15.86
N GLY A 23 5.43 -5.81 15.99
CA GLY A 23 5.42 -4.73 16.97
C GLY A 23 6.28 -3.50 16.65
N ASN A 24 6.96 -3.45 15.50
CA ASN A 24 7.86 -2.33 15.14
C ASN A 24 7.34 -1.43 14.01
N ALA A 25 6.19 -1.74 13.40
CA ALA A 25 5.68 -0.97 12.26
C ALA A 25 5.50 0.53 12.54
N SER A 26 5.09 0.91 13.75
CA SER A 26 4.94 2.33 14.12
C SER A 26 6.28 3.07 14.12
N ARG A 27 7.36 2.40 14.51
CA ARG A 27 8.70 2.97 14.54
C ARG A 27 9.21 3.23 13.12
N ASP A 28 9.00 2.27 12.22
CA ASP A 28 9.38 2.40 10.81
C ASP A 28 8.58 3.52 10.12
N VAL A 29 7.31 3.69 10.48
CA VAL A 29 6.50 4.85 10.06
C VAL A 29 7.09 6.17 10.57
N GLU A 30 7.44 6.26 11.87
CA GLU A 30 8.06 7.46 12.46
C GLU A 30 9.42 7.79 11.84
N GLN A 31 10.17 6.78 11.39
CA GLN A 31 11.43 6.95 10.66
C GLN A 31 11.24 7.35 9.20
N GLY A 32 10.00 7.37 8.71
CA GLY A 32 9.67 7.76 7.34
C GLY A 32 9.89 6.64 6.31
N THR A 33 10.11 5.39 6.72
CA THR A 33 10.37 4.25 5.82
C THR A 33 9.31 4.11 4.73
N PHE A 34 8.04 4.36 5.08
CA PHE A 34 6.90 4.22 4.18
C PHE A 34 6.45 5.52 3.51
N SER A 35 7.16 6.63 3.74
CA SER A 35 6.89 7.91 3.09
C SER A 35 7.25 7.88 1.60
N LEU A 36 6.85 8.92 0.84
CA LEU A 36 7.12 8.99 -0.60
C LEU A 36 8.63 9.01 -0.90
N GLU A 37 9.40 9.63 -0.01
CA GLU A 37 10.86 9.71 -0.05
C GLU A 37 11.56 8.59 0.72
N GLY A 38 10.79 7.69 1.34
CA GLY A 38 11.29 6.57 2.14
C GLY A 38 11.81 5.40 1.31
N ASP A 39 12.37 4.40 2.00
CA ASP A 39 12.94 3.21 1.38
C ASP A 39 11.88 2.30 0.72
N LEU A 40 10.67 2.27 1.27
CA LEU A 40 9.56 1.48 0.74
C LEU A 40 8.26 2.31 0.73
N PRO A 41 8.06 3.21 -0.24
CA PRO A 41 6.87 4.04 -0.30
C PRO A 41 5.59 3.22 -0.37
N VAL A 42 4.68 3.44 0.58
CA VAL A 42 3.37 2.80 0.61
C VAL A 42 2.27 3.83 0.45
N ASN A 43 1.19 3.43 -0.23
CA ASN A 43 0.00 4.24 -0.38
C ASN A 43 0.29 5.62 -0.97
N THR A 44 1.11 5.65 -2.02
CA THR A 44 1.60 6.87 -2.68
C THR A 44 0.49 7.82 -3.15
N ASP A 45 -0.76 7.35 -3.25
CA ASP A 45 -1.91 8.17 -3.58
C ASP A 45 -2.74 8.68 -2.40
N GLY A 46 -2.28 8.44 -1.17
CA GLY A 46 -2.97 8.76 0.07
C GLY A 46 -3.75 7.60 0.68
N GLY A 47 -3.74 6.41 0.05
CA GLY A 47 -4.41 5.23 0.60
C GLY A 47 -5.93 5.37 0.66
N LEU A 48 -6.59 4.38 1.26
CA LEU A 48 -8.02 4.41 1.54
C LEU A 48 -8.38 5.57 2.46
N LYS A 49 -7.47 5.95 3.36
CA LYS A 49 -7.71 6.98 4.36
C LYS A 49 -7.92 8.37 3.77
N CYS A 50 -7.12 8.78 2.79
CA CYS A 50 -7.19 10.11 2.19
C CYS A 50 -7.79 10.11 0.79
N PHE A 51 -7.49 9.11 -0.05
CA PHE A 51 -8.07 9.04 -1.41
C PHE A 51 -9.56 8.69 -1.36
N GLY A 52 -9.96 7.87 -0.39
CA GLY A 52 -11.31 7.38 -0.21
C GLY A 52 -11.43 5.87 -0.45
N HIS A 53 -12.51 5.30 0.10
CA HIS A 53 -12.71 3.84 0.15
C HIS A 53 -14.08 3.40 -0.40
N PRO A 54 -14.34 3.56 -1.72
CA PRO A 54 -15.45 2.87 -2.37
C PRO A 54 -15.13 1.37 -2.42
N ILE A 55 -15.85 0.57 -1.62
CA ILE A 55 -15.50 -0.83 -1.29
C ILE A 55 -15.12 -1.64 -2.54
N GLY A 56 -16.01 -1.73 -3.53
CA GLY A 56 -15.78 -2.53 -4.74
C GLY A 56 -14.69 -1.98 -5.67
N ALA A 57 -14.45 -0.67 -5.67
CA ALA A 57 -13.49 -0.03 -6.57
C ALA A 57 -12.07 0.06 -5.98
N SER A 58 -11.92 -0.12 -4.66
CA SER A 58 -10.65 0.09 -3.96
C SER A 58 -9.54 -0.83 -4.47
N GLY A 59 -9.84 -2.10 -4.75
CA GLY A 59 -8.89 -3.07 -5.30
C GLY A 59 -8.32 -2.66 -6.67
N ILE A 60 -9.21 -2.29 -7.59
CA ILE A 60 -8.84 -1.88 -8.95
C ILE A 60 -8.05 -0.57 -8.90
N ARG A 61 -8.47 0.40 -8.08
CA ARG A 61 -7.74 1.66 -7.87
C ARG A 61 -6.32 1.43 -7.34
N MET A 62 -6.14 0.52 -6.38
CA MET A 62 -4.79 0.16 -5.88
C MET A 62 -3.90 -0.36 -7.00
N ILE A 63 -4.42 -1.24 -7.87
CA ILE A 63 -3.67 -1.74 -9.03
C ILE A 63 -3.38 -0.61 -10.01
N TYR A 64 -4.32 0.30 -10.22
CA TYR A 64 -4.15 1.44 -11.11
C TYR A 64 -3.06 2.41 -10.62
N GLU A 65 -2.92 2.63 -9.32
CA GLU A 65 -1.80 3.42 -8.78
C GLU A 65 -0.45 2.72 -9.02
N VAL A 66 -0.36 1.41 -8.77
CA VAL A 66 0.86 0.64 -9.10
C VAL A 66 1.18 0.73 -10.59
N TYR A 67 0.18 0.58 -11.46
CA TYR A 67 0.34 0.76 -12.90
C TYR A 67 0.91 2.13 -13.24
N LYS A 68 0.36 3.22 -12.69
CA LYS A 68 0.88 4.58 -12.94
C LYS A 68 2.33 4.73 -12.49
N GLN A 69 2.68 4.21 -11.31
CA GLN A 69 4.05 4.27 -10.79
C GLN A 69 5.02 3.52 -11.71
N LEU A 70 4.68 2.28 -12.09
CA LEU A 70 5.49 1.47 -13.01
C LEU A 70 5.64 2.12 -14.38
N GLN A 71 4.66 2.90 -14.83
CA GLN A 71 4.65 3.54 -16.15
C GLN A 71 5.21 4.96 -16.18
N GLY A 72 5.62 5.53 -15.04
CA GLY A 72 6.09 6.92 -15.00
C GLY A 72 4.97 7.96 -15.12
N LYS A 73 3.74 7.61 -14.73
CA LYS A 73 2.50 8.41 -14.92
C LYS A 73 1.86 8.86 -13.60
N ALA A 74 2.61 8.92 -12.50
CA ALA A 74 2.09 9.27 -11.18
C ALA A 74 2.29 10.76 -10.80
N ASP A 75 2.54 11.62 -11.78
CA ASP A 75 2.70 13.08 -11.63
C ASP A 75 3.69 13.46 -10.50
N ARG A 76 3.28 14.34 -9.59
CA ARG A 76 4.10 14.81 -8.46
C ARG A 76 4.43 13.72 -7.44
N ARG A 77 3.79 12.55 -7.51
CA ARG A 77 3.97 11.41 -6.59
C ARG A 77 4.78 10.30 -7.24
N GLN A 78 5.38 10.55 -8.41
CA GLN A 78 6.16 9.56 -9.13
C GLN A 78 7.42 9.19 -8.34
N LEU A 79 7.56 7.89 -8.06
CA LEU A 79 8.77 7.36 -7.43
C LEU A 79 9.95 7.39 -8.40
N GLN A 80 11.15 7.64 -7.87
CA GLN A 80 12.39 7.65 -8.65
C GLN A 80 12.67 6.27 -9.28
N LYS A 81 12.34 5.20 -8.55
CA LYS A 81 12.51 3.82 -9.00
C LYS A 81 11.29 2.98 -8.60
N ALA A 82 10.61 2.45 -9.61
CA ALA A 82 9.46 1.56 -9.44
C ALA A 82 9.50 0.47 -10.51
N ASP A 83 10.22 -0.62 -10.20
CA ASP A 83 10.35 -1.79 -11.10
C ASP A 83 9.33 -2.88 -10.77
N ILE A 84 8.96 -2.97 -9.48
CA ILE A 84 8.01 -3.92 -8.92
C ILE A 84 7.07 -3.14 -7.98
N GLY A 85 5.79 -3.47 -8.00
CA GLY A 85 4.79 -2.95 -7.07
C GLY A 85 3.87 -4.04 -6.57
N LEU A 86 3.36 -3.84 -5.35
CA LEU A 86 2.45 -4.77 -4.67
C LEU A 86 1.11 -4.09 -4.37
N THR A 87 0.03 -4.84 -4.52
CA THR A 87 -1.28 -4.50 -3.94
C THR A 87 -1.67 -5.54 -2.91
N HIS A 88 -2.13 -5.09 -1.74
CA HIS A 88 -2.75 -5.92 -0.72
C HIS A 88 -4.16 -5.40 -0.48
N ASN A 89 -5.16 -6.13 -0.94
CA ASN A 89 -6.56 -5.79 -0.75
C ASN A 89 -7.21 -6.77 0.23
N LEU A 90 -7.88 -6.22 1.25
CA LEU A 90 -8.53 -6.97 2.32
C LEU A 90 -10.04 -6.77 2.24
N GLY A 91 -10.81 -7.83 2.50
CA GLY A 91 -12.26 -7.75 2.64
C GLY A 91 -12.75 -8.70 3.74
N GLY A 92 -13.95 -8.43 4.25
CA GLY A 92 -14.57 -9.27 5.28
C GLY A 92 -14.93 -8.49 6.54
N ARG A 93 -14.96 -9.20 7.67
CA ARG A 93 -15.33 -8.66 8.99
C ARG A 93 -14.29 -9.12 10.02
N PRO A 94 -14.13 -8.43 11.16
CA PRO A 94 -13.27 -8.90 12.25
C PRO A 94 -13.51 -10.38 12.57
N GLY A 95 -12.45 -11.20 12.47
CA GLY A 95 -12.50 -12.65 12.68
C GLY A 95 -12.76 -13.50 11.42
N SER A 96 -13.06 -12.89 10.28
CA SER A 96 -13.24 -13.58 9.00
C SER A 96 -12.85 -12.66 7.84
N PHE A 97 -11.62 -12.81 7.38
CA PHE A 97 -11.03 -11.99 6.33
C PHE A 97 -10.69 -12.81 5.10
N THR A 98 -10.79 -12.17 3.94
CA THR A 98 -10.22 -12.65 2.68
C THR A 98 -9.24 -11.59 2.19
N CYS A 99 -8.02 -12.01 1.88
CA CYS A 99 -6.99 -11.15 1.35
C CYS A 99 -6.66 -11.56 -0.09
N SER A 100 -6.43 -10.57 -0.94
CA SER A 100 -5.87 -10.73 -2.28
C SER A 100 -4.58 -9.91 -2.36
N VAL A 101 -3.48 -10.57 -2.74
CA VAL A 101 -2.19 -9.93 -2.99
C VAL A 101 -1.84 -10.05 -4.47
N GLY A 102 -1.45 -8.94 -5.09
CA GLY A 102 -0.95 -8.90 -6.46
C GLY A 102 0.44 -8.29 -6.52
N ILE A 103 1.34 -8.89 -7.31
CA ILE A 103 2.68 -8.37 -7.58
C ILE A 103 2.78 -8.07 -9.08
N PHE A 104 3.20 -6.85 -9.40
CA PHE A 104 3.27 -6.34 -10.75
C PHE A 104 4.68 -5.84 -11.02
N GLY A 105 5.22 -6.11 -12.20
CA GLY A 105 6.52 -5.61 -12.62
C GLY A 105 6.47 -5.05 -14.03
N ARG A 106 7.52 -4.33 -14.42
CA ARG A 106 7.76 -3.99 -15.83
C ARG A 106 8.28 -5.23 -16.57
N ALA A 107 7.80 -5.44 -17.80
CA ALA A 107 8.36 -6.42 -18.73
C ALA A 107 9.68 -5.92 -19.34
#